data_AF-A0A2Z2MHH6-F1
#
_entry.id   AF-A0A2Z2MHH6-F1
#
_cell.length_a   1.000
_cell.length_b   1.000
_cell.length_c   1.000
_cell.angle_alpha   90.00
_cell.angle_beta   90.00
_cell.angle_gamma   90.00
#
_symmetry.space_group_name_H-M   'P 1'
#
loop_
_entity.id
_entity.type
_entity.pdbx_description
1 polymer ?
#
loop_
_entity_poly.entity_id
_entity_poly.type
_entity_poly.pdbx_seq_one_letter_code
_entity_poly.pdbx_strand_id
1 'polypeptide(L)'
;MKWEKVHKELIKFLEDSVPEVRKNMKYGIPHVVGEITFSEEEPAVNLSLVTFNGSRHPLAFEDGDSIKFMYPLEDLNPYMVFLEIMSFLEKTVGGSRFRVLLRTPPVEFLRDMGFEILWANEYILNGSEFVQIWAVFGGTKYNVLFEKRGKWFVLRDIKRIDGAQ
;
A
#
# COMPACT_ATOMS: atom_id res chain seq x y z
N MET A 1 -15.20 -12.38 4.47
CA MET A 1 -15.17 -12.00 3.03
C MET A 1 -13.77 -12.33 2.52
N LYS A 2 -13.61 -13.08 1.42
CA LYS A 2 -12.35 -13.76 1.03
C LYS A 2 -11.19 -12.83 0.62
N TRP A 3 -11.35 -11.51 0.74
CA TRP A 3 -10.30 -10.49 0.54
C TRP A 3 -9.16 -10.54 1.54
N GLU A 4 -9.39 -11.07 2.75
CA GLU A 4 -8.31 -11.30 3.72
C GLU A 4 -7.24 -12.25 3.18
N LYS A 5 -7.61 -13.20 2.29
CA LYS A 5 -6.66 -14.10 1.64
C LYS A 5 -5.72 -13.31 0.72
N VAL A 6 -6.27 -12.42 -0.11
CA VAL A 6 -5.49 -11.54 -0.99
C VAL A 6 -4.52 -10.68 -0.21
N HIS A 7 -4.98 -10.04 0.87
CA HIS A 7 -4.10 -9.22 1.70
C HIS A 7 -2.96 -10.04 2.33
N LYS A 8 -3.28 -11.23 2.85
CA LYS A 8 -2.28 -12.14 3.45
C LYS A 8 -1.26 -12.62 2.43
N GLU A 9 -1.70 -13.01 1.24
CA GLU A 9 -0.80 -13.47 0.16
C GLU A 9 0.10 -12.35 -0.33
N LEU A 10 -0.44 -11.14 -0.51
CA LEU A 10 0.36 -9.98 -0.90
C LEU A 10 1.38 -9.60 0.16
N ILE A 11 0.97 -9.47 1.43
CA ILE A 11 1.89 -9.14 2.53
C ILE A 11 2.99 -10.20 2.64
N LYS A 12 2.62 -11.49 2.63
CA LYS A 12 3.59 -12.58 2.70
C LYS A 12 4.59 -12.53 1.55
N PHE A 13 4.12 -12.32 0.32
CA PHE A 13 5.02 -12.17 -0.83
C PHE A 13 5.98 -11.00 -0.65
N LEU A 14 5.51 -9.86 -0.17
CA LEU A 14 6.33 -8.67 0.07
C LEU A 14 7.37 -8.92 1.16
N GLU A 15 7.01 -9.62 2.25
CA GLU A 15 7.92 -10.03 3.31
C GLU A 15 9.02 -10.97 2.78
N ASP A 16 8.62 -12.01 2.04
CA ASP A 16 9.53 -13.01 1.47
C ASP A 16 10.45 -12.40 0.40
N SER A 17 10.01 -11.34 -0.30
CA SER A 17 10.75 -10.69 -1.39
C SER A 17 11.83 -9.71 -0.91
N VAL A 18 11.83 -9.27 0.36
CA VAL A 18 12.75 -8.23 0.87
C VAL A 18 14.23 -8.49 0.52
N PRO A 19 14.79 -9.71 0.68
CA PRO A 19 16.19 -9.98 0.35
C PRO A 19 16.49 -9.76 -1.14
N GLU A 20 15.57 -10.17 -2.01
CA GLU A 20 15.71 -10.05 -3.46
C GLU A 20 15.57 -8.59 -3.91
N VAL A 21 14.57 -7.87 -3.39
CA VAL A 21 14.38 -6.43 -3.64
C VAL A 21 15.64 -5.66 -3.27
N ARG A 22 16.18 -5.86 -2.07
CA ARG A 22 17.41 -5.21 -1.60
C ARG A 22 18.60 -5.46 -2.52
N LYS A 23 18.72 -6.66 -3.08
CA LYS A 23 19.78 -7.00 -4.05
C LYS A 23 19.53 -6.29 -5.38
N ASN A 24 18.31 -6.32 -5.88
CA ASN A 24 17.94 -5.86 -7.21
C ASN A 24 17.88 -4.33 -7.34
N MET A 25 17.64 -3.59 -6.25
CA MET A 25 17.70 -2.12 -6.22
C MET A 25 19.06 -1.55 -6.65
N LYS A 26 20.13 -2.35 -6.64
CA LYS A 26 21.46 -1.94 -7.13
C LYS A 26 21.57 -1.94 -8.66
N TYR A 27 20.69 -2.68 -9.33
CA TYR A 27 20.76 -2.95 -10.76
C TYR A 27 19.59 -2.33 -11.55
N GLY A 28 18.62 -1.77 -10.85
CA GLY A 28 17.43 -1.18 -11.44
C GLY A 28 16.36 -0.96 -10.39
N ILE A 29 15.11 -0.91 -10.84
CA ILE A 29 13.95 -0.64 -10.01
C ILE A 29 13.12 -1.92 -9.95
N PRO A 30 13.13 -2.64 -8.81
CA PRO A 30 12.29 -3.82 -8.65
C PRO A 30 10.83 -3.41 -8.69
N HIS A 31 9.98 -4.22 -9.31
CA HIS A 31 8.55 -4.04 -9.37
C HIS A 31 7.87 -5.32 -8.94
N VAL A 32 6.80 -5.19 -8.17
CA VAL A 32 5.82 -6.26 -8.02
C VAL A 32 4.95 -6.24 -9.25
N VAL A 33 4.96 -7.34 -10.00
CA VAL A 33 4.03 -7.59 -11.10
C VAL A 33 3.04 -8.63 -10.61
N GLY A 34 1.76 -8.28 -10.64
CA GLY A 34 0.72 -9.10 -10.03
C GLY A 34 -0.56 -9.20 -10.85
N GLU A 35 -1.26 -10.30 -10.65
CA GLU A 35 -2.63 -10.53 -11.11
C GLU A 35 -3.49 -10.92 -9.91
N ILE A 36 -4.62 -10.25 -9.75
CA ILE A 36 -5.63 -10.52 -8.72
C ILE A 36 -6.90 -10.97 -9.44
N THR A 37 -7.27 -12.23 -9.30
CA THR A 37 -8.51 -12.77 -9.88
C THR A 37 -9.67 -12.65 -8.88
N PHE A 38 -10.78 -12.10 -9.35
CA PHE A 38 -12.03 -11.94 -8.60
C PHE A 38 -12.88 -13.19 -8.78
N SER A 39 -12.80 -14.12 -7.82
CA SER A 39 -13.77 -15.21 -7.69
C SER A 39 -14.43 -15.16 -6.32
N GLU A 40 -15.76 -15.27 -6.29
CA GLU A 40 -16.52 -15.36 -5.04
C GLU A 40 -16.16 -16.63 -4.25
N GLU A 41 -15.71 -17.67 -4.96
CA GLU A 41 -15.34 -18.95 -4.38
C GLU A 41 -13.87 -19.01 -4.01
N GLU A 42 -12.97 -18.55 -4.88
CA GLU A 42 -11.52 -18.65 -4.68
C GLU A 42 -10.79 -17.45 -5.28
N PRO A 43 -10.68 -16.31 -4.57
CA PRO A 43 -9.80 -15.26 -5.03
C PRO A 43 -8.36 -15.78 -5.02
N ALA A 44 -7.60 -15.37 -6.03
CA ALA A 44 -6.23 -15.78 -6.25
C ALA A 44 -5.36 -14.56 -6.51
N VAL A 45 -4.12 -14.61 -6.00
CA VAL A 45 -3.10 -13.60 -6.26
C VAL A 45 -1.88 -14.30 -6.85
N ASN A 46 -1.50 -13.93 -8.06
CA ASN A 46 -0.25 -14.37 -8.68
C ASN A 46 0.71 -13.19 -8.67
N LEU A 47 1.86 -13.33 -8.00
CA LEU A 47 2.84 -12.26 -7.82
C LEU A 47 4.21 -12.71 -8.31
N SER A 48 4.94 -11.76 -8.89
CA SER A 48 6.31 -11.95 -9.32
C SER A 48 7.10 -10.67 -9.12
N LEU A 49 8.42 -10.80 -8.98
CA LEU A 49 9.33 -9.67 -8.90
C LEU A 49 10.06 -9.51 -10.24
N VAL A 50 9.99 -8.32 -10.81
CA VAL A 50 10.66 -7.98 -12.07
C VAL A 50 11.48 -6.71 -11.89
N THR A 51 12.72 -6.68 -12.35
CA THR A 51 13.58 -5.49 -12.23
C THR A 51 13.70 -4.79 -13.56
N PHE A 52 13.31 -3.52 -13.60
CA PHE A 52 13.39 -2.68 -14.79
C PHE A 52 14.57 -1.72 -14.72
N ASN A 53 15.18 -1.43 -15.86
CA ASN A 53 16.21 -0.41 -15.96
C ASN A 53 15.55 0.98 -16.09
N GLY A 54 15.24 1.62 -14.96
CA GLY A 54 14.87 3.04 -14.88
C GLY A 54 13.38 3.40 -14.95
N SER A 55 12.45 2.47 -15.20
CA SER A 55 11.01 2.76 -15.11
C SER A 55 10.57 2.88 -13.65
N ARG A 56 9.82 3.93 -13.30
CA ARG A 56 9.14 4.10 -11.99
C ARG A 56 7.63 4.18 -12.14
N HIS A 57 7.10 3.85 -13.31
CA HIS A 57 5.68 4.08 -13.59
C HIS A 57 4.85 2.89 -13.09
N PRO A 58 4.02 3.07 -12.04
CA PRO A 58 3.04 2.06 -11.70
C PRO A 58 1.96 1.99 -12.79
N LEU A 59 1.42 0.78 -13.00
CA LEU A 59 0.36 0.52 -13.98
C LEU A 59 -0.63 -0.47 -13.38
N ALA A 60 -1.92 -0.23 -13.55
CA ALA A 60 -2.96 -1.19 -13.23
C ALA A 60 -4.12 -1.04 -14.22
N PHE A 61 -4.75 -2.16 -14.56
CA PHE A 61 -5.93 -2.19 -15.41
C PHE A 61 -6.77 -3.42 -15.10
N GLU A 62 -8.07 -3.32 -15.37
CA GLU A 62 -8.99 -4.44 -15.33
C GLU A 62 -8.85 -5.29 -16.60
N ASP A 63 -8.89 -6.61 -16.45
CA ASP A 63 -8.86 -7.60 -17.52
C ASP A 63 -9.88 -8.70 -17.20
N GLY A 64 -11.12 -8.51 -17.66
CA GLY A 64 -12.25 -9.37 -17.32
C GLY A 64 -12.49 -9.43 -15.80
N ASP A 65 -12.46 -10.64 -15.25
CA ASP A 65 -12.60 -10.91 -13.82
C ASP A 65 -11.27 -10.83 -13.07
N SER A 66 -10.29 -10.10 -13.59
CA SER A 66 -8.99 -9.92 -12.94
C SER A 66 -8.52 -8.47 -12.98
N ILE A 67 -7.60 -8.13 -12.07
CA ILE A 67 -6.78 -6.94 -12.19
C ILE A 67 -5.34 -7.35 -12.37
N LYS A 68 -4.71 -6.74 -13.36
CA LYS A 68 -3.27 -6.84 -13.58
C LYS A 68 -2.63 -5.54 -13.16
N PHE A 69 -1.53 -5.64 -12.43
CA PHE A 69 -0.81 -4.48 -11.94
C PHE A 69 0.69 -4.69 -11.95
N MET A 70 1.39 -3.56 -11.98
CA MET A 70 2.82 -3.46 -11.80
C MET A 70 3.08 -2.24 -10.91
N TYR A 71 3.84 -2.43 -9.84
CA TYR A 71 4.12 -1.36 -8.87
C TYR A 71 5.62 -1.32 -8.52
N PRO A 72 6.29 -0.15 -8.64
CA PRO A 72 7.70 -0.01 -8.30
C PRO A 72 7.91 -0.13 -6.79
N LEU A 73 8.98 -0.83 -6.40
CA LEU A 73 9.38 -0.99 -5.02
C LEU A 73 10.51 -0.02 -4.68
N GLU A 74 10.18 0.99 -3.89
CA GLU A 74 11.14 2.00 -3.43
C GLU A 74 11.42 1.92 -1.92
N ASP A 75 10.61 1.17 -1.17
CA ASP A 75 10.81 0.90 0.25
C ASP A 75 10.97 -0.62 0.49
N LEU A 76 11.65 -0.97 1.59
CA LEU A 76 11.91 -2.34 2.00
C LEU A 76 10.95 -2.81 3.11
N ASN A 77 10.09 -1.93 3.63
CA ASN A 77 9.03 -2.25 4.57
C ASN A 77 7.84 -2.88 3.82
N PRO A 78 7.58 -4.18 4.02
CA PRO A 78 6.50 -4.89 3.32
C PRO A 78 5.12 -4.30 3.58
N TYR A 79 4.87 -3.83 4.81
CA TYR A 79 3.58 -3.24 5.17
C TYR A 79 3.34 -1.90 4.48
N MET A 80 4.39 -1.09 4.31
CA MET A 80 4.24 0.18 3.58
C MET A 80 4.01 -0.03 2.11
N VAL A 81 4.80 -0.90 1.50
CA VAL A 81 4.59 -1.31 0.12
C VAL A 81 3.18 -1.87 -0.06
N PHE A 82 2.68 -2.67 0.89
CA PHE A 82 1.30 -3.13 0.87
C PHE A 82 0.30 -1.96 0.89
N LEU A 83 0.39 -1.02 1.84
CA LEU A 83 -0.52 0.11 1.92
C LEU A 83 -0.47 0.99 0.66
N GLU A 84 0.72 1.18 0.10
CA GLU A 84 0.95 1.89 -1.15
C GLU A 84 0.29 1.20 -2.34
N ILE A 85 0.51 -0.10 -2.54
CA ILE A 85 -0.13 -0.90 -3.59
C ILE A 85 -1.65 -0.84 -3.45
N MET A 86 -2.18 -1.03 -2.24
CA MET A 86 -3.64 -1.01 -2.02
C MET A 86 -4.23 0.38 -2.32
N SER A 87 -3.57 1.46 -1.89
CA SER A 87 -4.00 2.82 -2.19
C SER A 87 -3.93 3.11 -3.70
N PHE A 88 -2.87 2.65 -4.37
CA PHE A 88 -2.70 2.74 -5.81
C PHE A 88 -3.84 2.03 -6.55
N LEU A 89 -4.09 0.76 -6.22
CA LEU A 89 -5.16 -0.03 -6.83
C LEU A 89 -6.53 0.64 -6.61
N GLU A 90 -6.87 1.08 -5.39
CA GLU A 90 -8.15 1.76 -5.12
C GLU A 90 -8.33 2.99 -6.03
N LYS A 91 -7.27 3.79 -6.22
CA LYS A 91 -7.32 5.02 -7.02
C LYS A 91 -7.37 4.78 -8.52
N THR A 92 -6.67 3.75 -9.00
CA THR A 92 -6.49 3.52 -10.44
C THR A 92 -7.63 2.76 -11.07
N VAL A 93 -8.06 1.65 -10.46
CA VAL A 93 -9.12 0.80 -11.02
C VAL A 93 -10.48 1.08 -10.40
N GLY A 94 -10.52 1.82 -9.29
CA GLY A 94 -11.73 1.96 -8.50
C GLY A 94 -12.09 0.68 -7.76
N GLY A 95 -12.97 0.83 -6.76
CA GLY A 95 -13.53 -0.31 -6.03
C GLY A 95 -13.17 -0.33 -4.55
N SER A 96 -14.21 -0.44 -3.72
CA SER A 96 -14.08 -0.56 -2.26
C SER A 96 -13.32 -1.79 -1.79
N ARG A 97 -13.06 -2.76 -2.69
CA ARG A 97 -12.31 -4.00 -2.40
C ARG A 97 -10.85 -3.76 -2.06
N PHE A 98 -10.26 -2.66 -2.53
CA PHE A 98 -8.87 -2.29 -2.23
C PHE A 98 -8.73 -1.35 -1.02
N ARG A 99 -9.84 -1.02 -0.35
CA ARG A 99 -9.81 -0.13 0.82
C ARG A 99 -9.18 -0.84 2.01
N VAL A 100 -8.18 -0.19 2.58
CA VAL A 100 -7.66 -0.56 3.90
C VAL A 100 -8.54 0.08 4.97
N LEU A 101 -9.14 -0.75 5.81
CA LEU A 101 -10.05 -0.35 6.89
C LEU A 101 -9.43 -0.69 8.25
N LEU A 102 -9.30 0.30 9.13
CA LEU A 102 -8.80 0.14 10.48
C LEU A 102 -9.91 0.32 11.50
N ARG A 103 -9.97 -0.57 12.50
CA ARG A 103 -10.77 -0.37 13.72
C ARG A 103 -10.01 0.40 14.79
N THR A 104 -8.70 0.26 14.78
CA THR A 104 -7.77 0.92 15.71
C THR A 104 -7.51 2.35 15.23
N PRO A 105 -7.33 3.33 16.14
CA PRO A 105 -6.85 4.65 15.79
C PRO A 105 -5.61 4.60 14.89
N PRO A 106 -5.53 5.39 13.80
CA PRO A 106 -4.43 5.27 12.84
C PRO A 106 -3.04 5.54 13.43
N VAL A 107 -2.95 6.39 14.46
CA VAL A 107 -1.70 6.66 15.19
C VAL A 107 -1.18 5.41 15.92
N GLU A 108 -2.08 4.69 16.60
CA GLU A 108 -1.73 3.44 17.30
C GLU A 108 -1.34 2.36 16.31
N PHE A 109 -2.14 2.19 15.25
CA PHE A 109 -1.85 1.24 14.17
C PHE A 109 -0.46 1.45 13.55
N LEU A 110 -0.10 2.68 13.22
CA LEU A 110 1.22 3.00 12.67
C LEU A 110 2.34 2.73 13.69
N ARG A 111 2.15 3.08 14.97
CA ARG A 111 3.14 2.78 16.01
C ARG A 111 3.38 1.29 16.20
N ASP A 112 2.32 0.47 16.16
CA ASP A 112 2.42 -0.98 16.27
C ASP A 112 3.21 -1.60 15.10
N MET A 113 3.20 -0.95 13.94
CA MET A 113 4.04 -1.30 12.78
C MET A 113 5.48 -0.75 12.86
N GLY A 114 5.85 -0.12 13.96
CA GLY A 114 7.20 0.40 14.20
C GLY A 114 7.45 1.82 13.68
N PHE A 115 6.41 2.60 13.41
CA PHE A 115 6.55 3.99 12.96
C PHE A 115 6.81 4.94 14.13
N GLU A 116 7.75 5.85 13.92
CA GLU A 116 7.87 7.06 14.74
C GLU A 116 6.88 8.11 14.23
N ILE A 117 5.98 8.56 15.09
CA ILE A 117 4.97 9.57 14.72
C ILE A 117 5.54 10.95 15.00
N LEU A 118 5.78 11.73 13.93
CA LEU A 118 6.28 13.10 14.04
C LEU A 118 5.16 14.09 14.36
N TRP A 119 4.01 13.90 13.73
CA TRP A 119 2.85 14.79 13.87
C TRP A 119 1.58 14.07 13.43
N ALA A 120 0.47 14.38 14.08
CA ALA A 120 -0.86 13.92 13.69
C ALA A 120 -1.86 15.06 13.87
N ASN A 121 -2.79 15.18 12.94
CA ASN A 121 -3.84 16.20 12.98
C ASN A 121 -5.17 15.64 12.50
N GLU A 122 -6.22 16.08 13.17
CA GLU A 122 -7.59 15.74 12.82
C GLU A 122 -8.28 17.00 12.28
N TYR A 123 -8.98 16.88 11.16
CA TYR A 123 -9.70 18.00 10.56
C TYR A 123 -10.96 17.54 9.83
N ILE A 124 -11.91 18.46 9.65
CA ILE A 124 -13.12 18.23 8.89
C ILE A 124 -12.99 18.94 7.53
N LEU A 125 -13.22 18.21 6.45
CA LEU A 125 -13.27 18.75 5.10
C LEU A 125 -14.54 18.23 4.41
N ASN A 126 -15.39 19.15 3.92
CA ASN A 126 -16.65 18.83 3.25
C ASN A 126 -17.55 17.85 4.05
N GLY A 127 -17.63 18.06 5.37
CA GLY A 127 -18.45 17.22 6.27
C GLY A 127 -17.87 15.83 6.56
N SER A 128 -16.66 15.53 6.10
CA SER A 128 -15.95 14.29 6.41
C SER A 128 -14.80 14.55 7.37
N GLU A 129 -14.63 13.68 8.37
CA GLU A 129 -13.53 13.73 9.33
C GLU A 129 -12.29 13.02 8.76
N PHE A 130 -11.12 13.66 8.87
CA PHE A 130 -9.85 13.13 8.39
C PHE A 130 -8.80 13.14 9.50
N VAL A 131 -7.89 12.15 9.43
CA VAL A 131 -6.70 12.06 10.26
C VAL A 131 -5.49 12.05 9.32
N GLN A 132 -4.67 13.10 9.37
CA GLN A 132 -3.42 13.17 8.64
C GLN A 132 -2.25 12.95 9.58
N ILE A 133 -1.33 12.08 9.20
CA ILE A 133 -0.20 11.65 10.02
C ILE A 133 1.09 11.80 9.23
N TRP A 134 2.07 12.42 9.87
CA TRP A 134 3.46 12.44 9.43
C TRP A 134 4.24 11.45 10.29
N ALA A 135 4.87 10.48 9.65
CA ALA A 135 5.56 9.41 10.34
C ALA A 135 6.89 9.06 9.67
N VAL A 136 7.79 8.41 10.41
CA VAL A 136 9.09 7.94 9.95
C VAL A 136 9.20 6.45 10.19
N PHE A 137 9.74 5.73 9.20
CA PHE A 137 10.16 4.35 9.35
C PHE A 137 11.49 4.14 8.62
N GLY A 138 12.50 3.61 9.32
CA GLY A 138 13.80 3.32 8.72
C GLY A 138 14.49 4.52 8.06
N GLY A 139 14.17 5.75 8.48
CA GLY A 139 14.68 7.00 7.90
C GLY A 139 13.82 7.56 6.75
N THR A 140 12.86 6.81 6.22
CA THR A 140 11.90 7.29 5.21
C THR A 140 10.75 8.03 5.89
N LYS A 141 10.39 9.20 5.37
CA LYS A 141 9.25 10.01 5.86
C LYS A 141 7.99 9.71 5.05
N TYR A 142 6.86 9.71 5.72
CA TYR A 142 5.56 9.42 5.15
C TYR A 142 4.50 10.43 5.58
N ASN A 143 3.64 10.81 4.63
CA ASN A 143 2.36 11.45 4.88
C ASN A 143 1.25 10.43 4.64
N VAL A 144 0.47 10.11 5.67
CA VAL A 144 -0.61 9.14 5.60
C VAL A 144 -1.92 9.86 5.92
N LEU A 145 -2.94 9.66 5.10
CA LEU A 145 -4.26 10.27 5.25
C LEU A 145 -5.30 9.18 5.43
N PHE A 146 -6.07 9.29 6.49
CA PHE A 146 -7.23 8.45 6.76
C PHE A 146 -8.51 9.29 6.78
N GLU A 147 -9.62 8.73 6.30
CA GLU A 147 -10.97 9.27 6.50
C GLU A 147 -11.67 8.46 7.59
N LYS A 148 -12.24 9.13 8.59
CA LYS A 148 -13.01 8.50 9.64
C LYS A 148 -14.46 8.31 9.19
N ARG A 149 -14.94 7.06 9.26
CA ARG A 149 -16.29 6.62 8.90
C ARG A 149 -16.92 5.87 10.07
N GLY A 150 -17.60 6.60 10.96
CA GLY A 150 -18.16 6.05 12.17
C GLY A 150 -17.06 5.50 13.10
N LYS A 151 -17.01 4.18 13.27
CA LYS A 151 -16.00 3.49 14.11
C LYS A 151 -14.76 3.03 13.33
N TRP A 152 -14.68 3.35 12.04
CA TRP A 152 -13.63 2.86 11.14
C TRP A 152 -12.81 4.00 10.59
N PHE A 153 -11.55 3.73 10.26
CA PHE A 153 -10.68 4.63 9.52
C PHE A 153 -10.34 4.01 8.17
N VAL A 154 -10.58 4.73 7.09
CA VAL A 154 -10.31 4.30 5.72
C VAL A 154 -9.02 4.95 5.24
N LEU A 155 -8.02 4.19 4.83
CA LEU A 155 -6.84 4.76 4.18
C LEU A 155 -7.28 5.47 2.90
N ARG A 156 -6.88 6.73 2.73
CA ARG A 156 -7.17 7.55 1.54
C ARG A 156 -5.94 7.83 0.72
N ASP A 157 -4.85 8.13 1.40
CA ASP A 157 -3.61 8.47 0.74
C ASP A 157 -2.44 8.03 1.60
N ILE A 158 -1.38 7.65 0.92
CA ILE A 158 -0.08 7.39 1.52
C ILE A 158 0.96 7.90 0.53
N LYS A 159 1.81 8.78 1.02
CA LYS A 159 2.86 9.41 0.21
C LYS A 159 4.15 9.34 0.96
N ARG A 160 5.15 8.74 0.34
CA ARG A 160 6.53 8.94 0.72
C ARG A 160 6.91 10.41 0.49
N ILE A 161 7.56 11.00 1.49
CA ILE A 161 8.14 12.34 1.41
C ILE A 161 9.64 12.15 1.25
N ASP A 162 10.12 12.23 0.00
CA ASP A 162 11.55 12.36 -0.23
C ASP A 162 11.99 13.76 0.22
N GLY A 163 13.11 13.84 0.95
CA GLY A 163 13.74 15.12 1.21
C GLY A 163 14.02 15.81 -0.11
N ALA A 164 13.73 17.11 -0.21
CA ALA A 164 14.16 17.91 -1.34
C ALA A 164 15.65 17.63 -1.59
N GLN A 165 15.96 17.08 -2.77
CA GLN A 165 17.33 17.02 -3.28
C GLN A 165 17.74 18.38 -3.81
#